data_AF-A0A382YLJ5-F1
#
_entry.id   AF-A0A382YLJ5-F1
#
_cell.length_a   1.000
_cell.length_b   1.000
_cell.length_c   1.000
_cell.angle_alpha   90.00
_cell.angle_beta   90.00
_cell.angle_gamma   90.00
#
_symmetry.space_group_name_H-M   'P 1'
#
loop_
_entity.id
_entity.type
_entity.pdbx_description
1 polymer ?
#
loop_
_entity_poly.entity_id
_entity_poly.type
_entity_poly.pdbx_seq_one_letter_code
_entity_poly.pdbx_strand_id
1 'polypeptide(L)'
;MTYPNIDPVAISIGPLAIHWYGLMYLVAFAAGGLLGRYQARQVPGEWRNNEVWDLVFYVAVGAVLGGRLGYVVFYNAGYYLTHPLEILWVWTGGMSFHGGLIGVVAAVMFFARRSERSFFEVADFLAPLCAPGLLAGRVGNFINQELWGRVSDVP
;
A
#
# COMPACT_ATOMS: atom_id res chain seq x y z
N MET A 1 -14.83 -20.57 18.63
CA MET A 1 -13.35 -20.48 18.67
C MET A 1 -12.98 -19.14 19.27
N THR A 2 -12.01 -19.07 20.18
CA THR A 2 -11.49 -17.79 20.69
C THR A 2 -10.50 -17.20 19.69
N TYR A 3 -10.64 -15.91 19.38
CA TYR A 3 -9.70 -15.22 18.51
C TYR A 3 -8.32 -15.16 19.17
N PRO A 4 -7.22 -15.42 18.45
CA PRO A 4 -5.89 -15.31 19.03
C PRO A 4 -5.60 -13.86 19.41
N ASN A 5 -5.20 -13.63 20.66
CA ASN A 5 -4.79 -12.29 21.10
C ASN A 5 -3.36 -12.01 20.61
N ILE A 6 -3.24 -11.38 19.45
CA ILE A 6 -1.97 -11.01 18.83
C ILE A 6 -1.68 -9.55 19.16
N ASP A 7 -0.48 -9.26 19.68
CA ASP A 7 -0.01 -7.90 19.88
C ASP A 7 0.20 -7.21 18.52
N PRO A 8 -0.44 -6.05 18.25
CA PRO A 8 -0.27 -5.33 16.99
C PRO A 8 1.17 -4.77 16.80
N VAL A 9 1.93 -4.62 17.88
CA VAL A 9 3.35 -4.22 17.85
C VAL A 9 4.19 -5.47 17.62
N ALA A 10 4.88 -5.52 16.47
CA ALA A 10 5.77 -6.62 16.12
C ALA A 10 7.11 -6.51 16.86
N ILE A 11 7.68 -5.32 16.88
CA ILE A 11 8.99 -5.03 17.48
C ILE A 11 8.93 -3.63 18.11
N SER A 12 9.39 -3.49 19.35
CA SER A 12 9.58 -2.20 20.01
C SER A 12 11.08 -1.95 20.25
N ILE A 13 11.56 -0.78 19.81
CA ILE A 13 12.93 -0.31 20.05
C ILE A 13 12.82 1.06 20.75
N GLY A 14 12.77 1.04 22.08
CA GLY A 14 12.51 2.24 22.87
C GLY A 14 11.15 2.86 22.53
N PRO A 15 11.08 4.16 22.16
CA PRO A 15 9.81 4.81 21.78
C PRO A 15 9.31 4.42 20.38
N LEU A 16 10.11 3.72 19.57
CA LEU A 16 9.74 3.32 18.23
C LEU A 16 9.02 1.97 18.25
N ALA A 17 7.73 1.98 17.94
CA ALA A 17 6.91 0.77 17.79
C ALA A 17 6.71 0.42 16.31
N ILE A 18 7.28 -0.70 15.88
CA ILE A 18 7.07 -1.26 14.55
C ILE A 18 5.84 -2.15 14.61
N HIS A 19 4.79 -1.76 13.88
CA HIS A 19 3.53 -2.48 13.85
C HIS A 19 3.52 -3.54 12.75
N TRP A 20 2.81 -4.65 12.98
CA TRP A 20 2.62 -5.69 11.97
C TRP A 20 2.03 -5.16 10.67
N TYR A 21 1.15 -4.17 10.74
CA TYR A 21 0.56 -3.55 9.56
C TYR A 21 1.60 -2.92 8.63
N GLY A 22 2.59 -2.21 9.20
CA GLY A 22 3.70 -1.65 8.45
C GLY A 22 4.59 -2.74 7.84
N LEU A 23 4.84 -3.83 8.58
CA LEU A 23 5.56 -4.98 8.05
C LEU A 23 4.81 -5.68 6.92
N MET A 24 3.49 -5.80 7.01
CA MET A 24 2.67 -6.38 5.95
C MET A 24 2.68 -5.52 4.69
N TYR A 25 2.75 -4.19 4.79
CA TYR A 25 3.00 -3.34 3.63
C TYR A 25 4.38 -3.59 3.01
N LEU A 26 5.43 -3.73 3.82
CA LEU A 26 6.76 -4.08 3.31
C LEU A 26 6.72 -5.41 2.56
N VAL A 27 6.06 -6.42 3.13
CA VAL A 27 5.86 -7.74 2.49
C VAL A 27 5.07 -7.60 1.19
N ALA A 28 4.00 -6.79 1.16
CA ALA A 28 3.21 -6.52 -0.03
C ALA A 28 4.08 -5.99 -1.19
N PHE A 29 4.85 -4.92 -0.93
CA PHE A 29 5.69 -4.30 -1.95
C PHE A 29 6.86 -5.20 -2.36
N ALA A 30 7.50 -5.90 -1.42
CA ALA A 30 8.58 -6.83 -1.72
C ALA A 30 8.08 -8.02 -2.56
N ALA A 31 6.95 -8.63 -2.18
CA ALA A 31 6.35 -9.73 -2.93
C ALA A 31 5.91 -9.30 -4.33
N GLY A 32 5.28 -8.12 -4.45
CA GLY A 32 4.93 -7.53 -5.73
C GLY A 32 6.16 -7.26 -6.61
N GLY A 33 7.23 -6.68 -6.06
CA GLY A 33 8.46 -6.43 -6.81
C GLY A 33 9.20 -7.69 -7.23
N LEU A 34 9.25 -8.72 -6.37
CA LEU A 34 9.84 -10.01 -6.70
C LEU A 34 9.04 -10.74 -7.79
N LEU A 35 7.71 -10.73 -7.70
CA LEU A 35 6.83 -11.29 -8.72
C LEU A 35 6.92 -10.50 -10.04
N GLY A 36 7.00 -9.18 -9.99
CA GLY A 36 7.22 -8.33 -11.16
C GLY A 36 8.56 -8.62 -11.82
N ARG A 37 9.63 -8.79 -11.02
CA ARG A 37 10.94 -9.19 -11.52
C ARG A 37 10.91 -10.57 -12.17
N TYR A 38 10.16 -11.49 -11.59
CA TYR A 38 9.95 -12.81 -12.18
C TYR A 38 9.23 -12.69 -13.53
N GLN A 39 8.13 -11.93 -13.61
CA GLN A 39 7.40 -11.70 -14.86
C GLN A 39 8.26 -11.03 -15.93
N ALA A 40 9.01 -9.98 -15.58
CA ALA A 40 9.90 -9.28 -16.49
C ALA A 40 10.98 -10.19 -17.12
N ARG A 41 11.38 -11.27 -16.42
CA ARG A 41 12.30 -12.28 -16.98
C ARG A 41 11.64 -13.21 -18.00
N GLN A 42 10.32 -13.36 -17.96
CA GLN A 42 9.56 -14.18 -18.92
C GLN A 42 9.31 -13.44 -20.24
N VAL A 43 9.41 -12.11 -20.24
CA VAL A 43 9.27 -11.25 -21.43
C VAL A 43 10.54 -10.41 -21.65
N PRO A 44 11.65 -11.01 -22.09
CA PRO A 44 12.91 -10.31 -22.27
C PRO A 44 12.77 -9.13 -23.25
N GLY A 45 13.27 -7.96 -22.85
CA GLY A 45 13.26 -6.74 -23.67
C GLY A 45 12.09 -5.79 -23.40
N GLU A 46 11.01 -6.27 -22.78
CA GLU A 46 9.85 -5.41 -22.45
C GLU A 46 10.02 -4.67 -21.12
N TRP A 47 10.59 -5.33 -20.10
CA TRP A 47 10.74 -4.78 -18.76
C TRP A 47 12.15 -5.04 -18.21
N ARG A 48 12.83 -3.97 -17.78
CA ARG A 48 14.11 -4.11 -17.06
C ARG A 48 13.88 -4.25 -15.57
N ASN A 49 14.77 -4.95 -14.88
CA ASN A 49 14.66 -5.19 -13.44
C ASN A 49 14.60 -3.88 -12.62
N ASN A 50 15.36 -2.85 -13.02
CA ASN A 50 15.29 -1.54 -12.37
C ASN A 50 13.92 -0.87 -12.57
N GLU A 51 13.34 -0.96 -13.78
CA GLU A 51 12.03 -0.39 -14.08
C GLU A 51 10.92 -1.01 -13.21
N VAL A 52 11.03 -2.30 -12.88
CA VAL A 52 10.08 -2.96 -11.96
C VAL A 52 10.16 -2.37 -10.55
N TRP A 53 11.36 -2.22 -9.99
CA TRP A 53 11.53 -1.68 -8.65
C TRP A 53 11.22 -0.18 -8.59
N ASP A 54 11.53 0.56 -9.65
CA ASP A 54 11.09 1.93 -9.81
C ASP A 54 9.55 1.99 -9.78
N LEU A 55 8.86 1.19 -10.59
CA LEU A 55 7.39 1.15 -10.60
C LEU A 55 6.81 0.85 -9.21
N VAL A 56 7.34 -0.14 -8.50
CA VAL A 56 6.91 -0.47 -7.13
C VAL A 56 7.12 0.72 -6.18
N PHE A 57 8.25 1.43 -6.29
CA PHE A 57 8.52 2.63 -5.52
C PHE A 57 7.50 3.74 -5.83
N TYR A 58 7.23 4.02 -7.10
CA TYR A 58 6.22 5.01 -7.51
C TYR A 58 4.84 4.67 -6.94
N VAL A 59 4.44 3.40 -7.00
CA VAL A 59 3.17 2.92 -6.45
C VAL A 59 3.11 3.09 -4.93
N ALA A 60 4.19 2.73 -4.21
CA ALA A 60 4.27 2.90 -2.77
C ALA A 60 4.15 4.37 -2.35
N VAL A 61 4.90 5.26 -3.02
CA VAL A 61 4.84 6.71 -2.79
C VAL A 61 3.45 7.26 -3.12
N GLY A 62 2.87 6.86 -4.24
CA GLY A 62 1.52 7.24 -4.64
C GLY A 62 0.46 6.82 -3.62
N ALA A 63 0.55 5.60 -3.09
CA ALA A 63 -0.35 5.09 -2.07
C ALA A 63 -0.24 5.88 -0.75
N VAL A 64 0.99 6.16 -0.29
CA VAL A 64 1.22 6.90 0.97
C VAL A 64 0.80 8.36 0.84
N LEU A 65 1.26 9.06 -0.20
CA LEU A 65 0.94 10.47 -0.41
C LEU A 65 -0.54 10.66 -0.71
N GLY A 66 -1.09 9.87 -1.62
CA GLY A 66 -2.51 9.90 -1.96
C GLY A 66 -3.38 9.56 -0.75
N GLY A 67 -2.99 8.53 0.02
CA GLY A 67 -3.73 8.13 1.22
C GLY A 67 -3.74 9.23 2.26
N ARG A 68 -2.61 9.90 2.47
CA ARG A 68 -2.51 11.00 3.43
C ARG A 68 -3.29 12.23 2.98
N LEU A 69 -3.06 12.68 1.75
CA LEU A 69 -3.75 13.86 1.20
C LEU A 69 -5.26 13.63 1.07
N GLY A 70 -5.68 12.44 0.65
CA GLY A 70 -7.08 12.08 0.62
C GLY A 70 -7.70 12.07 2.02
N TYR A 71 -6.95 11.68 3.07
CA TYR A 71 -7.46 11.77 4.43
C TYR A 71 -7.68 13.22 4.85
N VAL A 72 -6.67 14.06 4.62
CA VAL A 72 -6.69 15.50 4.89
C VAL A 72 -7.87 16.17 4.20
N VAL A 73 -8.04 15.93 2.90
CA VAL A 73 -9.05 16.62 2.09
C VAL A 73 -10.46 16.06 2.34
N PHE A 74 -10.64 14.75 2.42
CA PHE A 74 -11.98 14.15 2.47
C PHE A 74 -12.56 14.07 3.88
N TYR A 75 -11.73 13.92 4.91
CA TYR A 75 -12.23 13.63 6.27
C TYR A 75 -11.94 14.73 7.28
N ASN A 76 -10.88 15.54 7.12
CA ASN A 76 -10.50 16.49 8.18
C ASN A 76 -9.92 17.81 7.68
N ALA A 77 -10.45 18.34 6.57
CA ALA A 77 -9.88 19.52 5.90
C ALA A 77 -9.82 20.76 6.81
N GLY A 78 -10.87 21.01 7.60
CA GLY A 78 -10.93 22.17 8.51
C GLY A 78 -9.82 22.17 9.57
N TYR A 79 -9.47 21.02 10.11
CA TYR A 79 -8.39 20.88 11.08
C TYR A 79 -7.01 21.19 10.47
N TYR A 80 -6.74 20.65 9.29
CA TYR A 80 -5.43 20.83 8.65
C TYR A 80 -5.24 22.23 8.06
N LEU A 81 -6.30 23.01 7.85
CA LEU A 81 -6.17 24.44 7.52
C LEU A 81 -5.59 25.24 8.69
N THR A 82 -5.88 24.86 9.93
CA THR A 82 -5.32 25.50 11.13
C THR A 82 -4.00 24.86 11.58
N HIS A 83 -3.74 23.61 11.16
CA HIS A 83 -2.53 22.84 11.50
C HIS A 83 -1.85 22.24 10.26
N PRO A 84 -1.36 23.06 9.31
CA PRO A 84 -0.90 22.57 8.00
C PRO A 84 0.34 21.67 8.07
N LEU A 85 1.21 21.86 9.06
CA LEU A 85 2.41 21.04 9.23
C LEU A 85 2.08 19.59 9.60
N GLU A 86 0.92 19.36 10.24
CA GLU A 86 0.50 18.03 10.66
C GLU A 86 0.11 17.13 9.48
N ILE A 87 -0.09 17.70 8.29
CA ILE A 87 -0.28 16.92 7.05
C ILE A 87 0.89 15.94 6.84
N LEU A 88 2.12 16.32 7.22
CA LEU A 88 3.32 15.49 7.05
C LEU A 88 3.48 14.42 8.14
N TRP A 89 2.70 14.50 9.23
CA TRP A 89 2.81 13.59 10.37
C TRP A 89 2.09 12.28 10.08
N VAL A 90 2.64 11.49 9.17
CA VAL A 90 2.05 10.20 8.75
C VAL A 90 1.95 9.16 9.87
N TRP A 91 2.71 9.34 10.96
CA TRP A 91 2.72 8.46 12.13
C TRP A 91 1.54 8.68 13.07
N THR A 92 0.77 9.77 12.95
CA THR A 92 -0.42 10.00 13.78
C THR A 92 -1.64 9.22 13.29
N GLY A 93 -1.47 8.36 12.28
CA GLY A 93 -2.56 7.70 11.58
C GLY A 93 -3.33 8.66 10.68
N GLY A 94 -4.47 8.21 10.16
CA GLY A 94 -5.30 8.99 9.22
C GLY A 94 -4.84 8.80 7.77
N MET A 95 -5.35 7.73 7.16
CA MET A 95 -5.12 7.36 5.76
C MET A 95 -6.45 7.09 5.08
N SER A 96 -6.61 7.59 3.85
CA SER A 96 -7.80 7.36 3.02
C SER A 96 -7.52 6.29 1.98
N PHE A 97 -8.34 5.24 1.92
CA PHE A 97 -8.26 4.25 0.85
C PHE A 97 -8.48 4.88 -0.52
N HIS A 98 -9.52 5.71 -0.67
CA HIS A 98 -9.84 6.41 -1.92
C HIS A 98 -8.69 7.33 -2.35
N GLY A 99 -8.12 8.07 -1.41
CA GLY A 99 -6.94 8.89 -1.66
C GLY A 99 -5.75 8.05 -2.13
N GLY A 100 -5.48 6.94 -1.47
CA GLY A 100 -4.40 6.02 -1.84
C GLY A 100 -4.58 5.45 -3.23
N LEU A 101 -5.80 5.02 -3.59
CA LEU A 101 -6.11 4.52 -4.94
C LEU A 101 -5.90 5.60 -6.01
N ILE A 102 -6.40 6.82 -5.79
CA ILE A 102 -6.18 7.95 -6.70
C ILE A 102 -4.69 8.25 -6.84
N GLY A 103 -3.94 8.25 -5.75
CA GLY A 103 -2.49 8.46 -5.74
C GLY A 103 -1.72 7.38 -6.51
N VAL A 104 -2.11 6.10 -6.37
CA VAL A 104 -1.53 5.00 -7.14
C VAL A 104 -1.82 5.16 -8.63
N VAL A 105 -3.07 5.47 -9.02
CA VAL A 105 -3.42 5.70 -10.43
C VAL A 105 -2.61 6.85 -11.02
N ALA A 106 -2.48 7.97 -10.28
CA ALA A 106 -1.65 9.09 -10.70
C ALA A 106 -0.17 8.72 -10.84
N ALA A 107 0.38 7.94 -9.90
CA ALA A 107 1.76 7.46 -9.95
C ALA A 107 2.01 6.53 -11.15
N VAL A 108 1.08 5.61 -11.43
CA VAL A 108 1.13 4.73 -12.61
C VAL A 108 1.07 5.54 -13.90
N MET A 109 0.16 6.52 -14.00
CA MET A 109 0.11 7.42 -15.17
C MET A 109 1.40 8.22 -15.37
N PHE A 110 2.00 8.70 -14.29
CA PHE A 110 3.27 9.42 -14.34
C PHE A 110 4.42 8.51 -14.76
N PHE A 111 4.51 7.30 -14.19
CA PHE A 111 5.51 6.31 -14.55
C PHE A 111 5.39 5.90 -16.01
N ALA A 112 4.17 5.63 -16.49
CA ALA A 112 3.90 5.27 -17.89
C ALA A 112 4.44 6.33 -18.85
N ARG A 113 4.14 7.61 -18.58
CA ARG A 113 4.69 8.74 -19.35
C ARG A 113 6.22 8.81 -19.33
N ARG A 114 6.84 8.64 -18.16
CA ARG A 114 8.31 8.70 -18.01
C ARG A 114 9.01 7.54 -18.72
N SER A 115 8.35 6.40 -18.80
CA SER A 115 8.90 5.16 -19.34
C SER A 115 8.45 4.88 -20.77
N GLU A 116 7.84 5.87 -21.43
CA GLU A 116 7.34 5.82 -22.81
C GLU A 116 6.39 4.64 -23.08
N ARG A 117 5.61 4.27 -22.07
CA ARG A 117 4.59 3.21 -22.13
C ARG A 117 3.20 3.82 -22.01
N SER A 118 2.20 3.14 -22.57
CA SER A 118 0.81 3.45 -22.31
C SER A 118 0.44 3.13 -20.86
N PHE A 119 -0.58 3.81 -20.34
CA PHE A 119 -1.12 3.52 -19.02
C PHE A 119 -1.54 2.05 -18.87
N PHE A 120 -2.15 1.49 -19.92
CA PHE A 120 -2.65 0.12 -19.90
C PHE A 120 -1.53 -0.92 -19.89
N GLU A 121 -0.42 -0.71 -20.61
CA GLU A 121 0.73 -1.63 -20.52
C GLU A 121 1.29 -1.72 -19.10
N VAL A 122 1.39 -0.58 -18.41
CA VAL A 122 1.86 -0.55 -17.01
C VAL A 122 0.80 -1.17 -16.08
N ALA A 123 -0.47 -0.88 -16.31
CA ALA A 123 -1.57 -1.43 -15.50
C ALA A 123 -1.70 -2.95 -15.66
N ASP A 124 -1.57 -3.48 -16.88
CA ASP A 124 -1.63 -4.91 -17.17
C ASP A 124 -0.46 -5.65 -16.53
N PHE A 125 0.75 -5.07 -16.57
CA PHE A 125 1.92 -5.60 -15.86
C PHE A 125 1.71 -5.62 -14.33
N LEU A 126 1.05 -4.59 -13.79
CA LEU A 126 0.85 -4.40 -12.35
C LEU A 126 -0.33 -5.22 -11.79
N ALA A 127 -1.36 -5.49 -12.58
CA ALA A 127 -2.57 -6.21 -12.17
C ALA A 127 -2.29 -7.54 -11.42
N PRO A 128 -1.44 -8.46 -11.91
CA PRO A 128 -1.11 -9.69 -11.18
C PRO A 128 -0.31 -9.43 -9.89
N LEU A 129 0.38 -8.30 -9.78
CA LEU A 129 1.17 -7.91 -8.59
C LEU A 129 0.30 -7.43 -7.43
N CYS A 130 -0.96 -7.06 -7.69
CA CYS A 130 -1.90 -6.62 -6.65
C CYS A 130 -2.29 -7.74 -5.69
N ALA A 131 -2.41 -8.99 -6.18
CA ALA A 131 -2.86 -10.13 -5.39
C ALA A 131 -2.04 -10.38 -4.10
N PRO A 132 -0.69 -10.47 -4.15
CA PRO A 132 0.11 -10.62 -2.92
C PRO A 132 -0.04 -9.42 -1.97
N GLY A 133 -0.24 -8.21 -2.50
CA GLY A 133 -0.48 -7.03 -1.68
C GLY A 133 -1.82 -7.08 -0.94
N LEU A 134 -2.89 -7.52 -1.62
CA LEU A 134 -4.19 -7.73 -1.00
C LEU A 134 -4.13 -8.83 0.07
N LEU A 135 -3.44 -9.94 -0.22
CA LEU A 135 -3.22 -11.00 0.76
C LEU A 135 -2.51 -10.49 2.01
N ALA A 136 -1.38 -9.79 1.85
CA ALA A 136 -0.64 -9.23 2.97
C ALA A 136 -1.48 -8.23 3.77
N GLY A 137 -2.27 -7.38 3.10
CA GLY A 137 -3.21 -6.48 3.75
C GLY A 137 -4.26 -7.23 4.60
N ARG A 138 -4.82 -8.33 4.08
CA ARG A 138 -5.78 -9.16 4.81
C ARG A 138 -5.17 -9.90 6.00
N VAL A 139 -3.92 -10.36 5.86
CA VAL A 139 -3.16 -10.89 7.01
C VAL A 139 -2.92 -9.80 8.06
N GLY A 140 -2.61 -8.57 7.62
CA GLY A 140 -2.50 -7.41 8.51
C GLY A 140 -3.81 -7.11 9.25
N ASN A 141 -4.95 -7.13 8.55
CA ASN A 141 -6.27 -6.96 9.16
C ASN A 141 -6.55 -8.04 10.22
N PHE A 142 -6.20 -9.29 9.91
CA PHE A 142 -6.31 -10.40 10.85
C PHE A 142 -5.43 -10.18 12.09
N ILE A 143 -4.16 -9.81 11.93
CA ILE A 143 -3.28 -9.55 13.08
C ILE A 143 -3.80 -8.39 13.95
N ASN A 144 -4.26 -7.31 13.31
CA ASN A 144 -4.81 -6.14 13.99
C ASN A 144 -6.22 -6.33 14.56
N GLN A 145 -6.84 -7.49 14.33
CA GLN A 145 -8.20 -7.78 14.77
C GLN A 145 -9.23 -6.79 14.21
N GLU A 146 -9.12 -6.42 12.94
CA GLU A 146 -10.04 -5.52 12.26
C GLU A 146 -10.73 -6.21 11.07
N LEU A 147 -11.84 -5.61 10.59
CA LEU A 147 -12.60 -6.08 9.42
C LEU A 147 -13.14 -7.53 9.55
N TRP A 148 -13.75 -7.83 10.69
CA TRP A 148 -14.42 -9.12 10.90
C TRP A 148 -15.56 -9.36 9.92
N GLY A 149 -15.80 -10.64 9.65
CA GLY A 149 -16.98 -11.08 8.92
C GLY A 149 -18.28 -10.86 9.71
N ARG A 150 -19.39 -11.25 9.10
CA ARG A 150 -20.69 -11.25 9.77
C ARG A 150 -20.71 -12.31 10.88
N VAL A 151 -21.44 -12.03 11.96
CA VAL A 151 -21.74 -13.04 12.98
C VAL A 151 -22.48 -14.20 12.31
N SER A 152 -22.03 -15.42 12.59
CA SER A 152 -22.61 -16.66 12.08
C SER A 152 -23.14 -17.47 13.25
N ASP A 153 -24.38 -17.93 13.13
CA ASP A 153 -25.01 -18.83 14.08
C ASP A 153 -24.75 -20.31 13.73
N VAL A 154 -24.06 -20.57 12.61
CA VAL A 154 -23.60 -21.92 12.23
C VAL A 154 -22.11 -22.10 12.59
N PRO A 155 -21.69 -23.33 12.96
CA PRO A 155 -20.32 -23.64 13.41
C PRO A 155 -19.22 -23.31 12.39
#